data_AF-R9PD08-F1
#
_entry.id   AF-R9PD08-F1
#
_cell.length_a   1.000
_cell.length_b   1.000
_cell.length_c   1.000
_cell.angle_alpha   90.00
_cell.angle_beta   90.00
_cell.angle_gamma   90.00
#
_symmetry.space_group_name_H-M   'P 1'
#
loop_
_entity.id
_entity.type
_entity.pdbx_description
1 polymer ?
#
loop_
_entity_poly.entity_id
_entity_poly.type
_entity_poly.pdbx_seq_one_letter_code
_entity_poly.pdbx_strand_id
1 'polypeptide(L)'
;MMTIKLSPLLLIVAFSALYAQVNATHEAYCTDNKDGTGPPTYQITKDCCAATAEHRSTFFNEATHTCQDGPGDTGNGINLGRFVRCCGDRGAGSHSDG
;
A
#
# COMPACT_ATOMS: atom_id res chain seq x y z
N MET A 1 24.54 34.98 20.24
CA MET A 1 24.83 33.55 20.05
C MET A 1 23.96 32.78 21.03
N MET A 2 22.94 32.08 20.56
CA MET A 2 21.95 31.38 21.40
C MET A 2 22.23 29.88 21.30
N THR A 3 22.78 29.29 22.35
CA THR A 3 23.05 27.84 22.42
C THR A 3 21.78 27.09 22.80
N ILE A 4 21.21 26.38 21.82
CA ILE A 4 20.10 25.45 22.01
C ILE A 4 20.67 24.20 22.71
N LYS A 5 20.28 23.95 23.97
CA LYS A 5 20.59 22.70 24.66
C LYS A 5 19.60 21.63 24.20
N LEU A 6 20.03 20.75 23.29
CA LEU A 6 19.26 19.57 22.91
C LEU A 6 19.17 18.61 24.11
N SER A 7 17.96 18.39 24.59
CA SER A 7 17.66 17.41 25.64
C SER A 7 17.59 16.01 25.01
N PRO A 8 18.25 14.97 25.57
CA PRO A 8 18.30 13.64 24.99
C PRO A 8 16.92 12.95 24.90
N LEU A 9 15.92 13.44 25.66
CA LEU A 9 14.55 12.96 25.62
C LEU A 9 13.85 13.25 24.27
N LEU A 10 14.25 14.32 23.58
CA LEU A 10 13.67 14.74 22.30
C LEU A 10 14.14 13.88 21.11
N LEU A 11 15.28 13.18 21.26
CA LEU A 11 15.81 12.28 20.22
C LEU A 11 15.06 10.95 20.14
N ILE A 12 14.45 10.48 21.23
CA ILE A 12 13.81 9.16 21.29
C ILE A 12 12.43 9.18 20.60
N VAL A 13 11.71 10.30 20.66
CA VAL A 13 10.36 10.43 20.04
C VAL A 13 10.44 10.53 18.51
N ALA A 14 11.56 11.01 17.96
CA ALA A 14 11.73 11.19 16.51
C ALA A 14 11.97 9.87 15.74
N PHE A 15 12.38 8.79 16.42
CA PHE A 15 12.71 7.52 15.76
C PHE A 15 11.51 6.57 15.59
N SER A 16 10.39 6.82 16.27
CA SER A 16 9.23 5.92 16.26
C SER A 16 8.37 6.02 14.98
N ALA A 17 8.55 7.07 14.18
CA ALA A 17 7.72 7.34 12.99
C ALA A 17 8.25 6.68 11.69
N LEU A 18 9.41 6.01 11.73
CA LEU A 18 10.03 5.43 10.53
C LEU A 18 9.63 3.99 10.23
N TYR A 19 8.83 3.36 11.09
CA TYR A 19 8.24 2.06 10.81
C TYR A 19 6.90 2.26 10.09
N ALA A 20 6.96 2.60 8.80
CA ALA A 20 5.83 2.33 7.93
C ALA A 20 5.61 0.81 7.98
N GLN A 21 4.61 0.38 8.75
CA GLN A 21 4.16 -1.01 8.79
C GLN A 21 3.71 -1.31 7.36
N VAL A 22 4.54 -2.04 6.60
CA VAL A 22 4.09 -2.66 5.35
C VAL A 22 3.15 -3.78 5.77
N ASN A 23 1.88 -3.42 5.96
CA ASN A 23 0.82 -4.41 6.02
C ASN A 23 0.80 -5.04 4.64
N ALA A 24 1.23 -6.27 4.59
CA ALA A 24 1.17 -7.01 3.37
C ALA A 24 -0.16 -7.75 3.31
N THR A 25 -0.76 -7.74 2.14
CA THR A 25 -2.16 -8.12 1.90
C THR A 25 -2.20 -9.12 0.76
N HIS A 26 -3.08 -10.10 0.89
CA HIS A 26 -3.27 -11.13 -0.13
C HIS A 26 -4.04 -10.61 -1.33
N GLU A 27 -4.92 -9.62 -1.15
CA GLU A 27 -5.69 -9.02 -2.22
C GLU A 27 -5.87 -7.51 -2.03
N ALA A 28 -5.65 -6.72 -3.09
CA ALA A 28 -5.93 -5.29 -3.09
C ALA A 28 -6.45 -4.79 -4.44
N TYR A 29 -7.33 -3.80 -4.42
CA TYR A 29 -7.81 -3.12 -5.62
C TYR A 29 -8.10 -1.64 -5.39
N CYS A 30 -7.92 -0.83 -6.44
CA CYS A 30 -8.37 0.54 -6.42
C CYS A 30 -9.88 0.57 -6.71
N THR A 31 -10.62 1.43 -6.03
CA THR A 31 -12.08 1.53 -6.15
C THR A 31 -12.50 2.79 -6.90
N ASP A 32 -13.61 2.72 -7.63
CA ASP A 32 -14.15 3.89 -8.35
C ASP A 32 -14.54 5.02 -7.38
N ASN A 33 -15.00 4.68 -6.17
CA ASN A 33 -15.28 5.68 -5.13
C ASN A 33 -14.01 5.94 -4.29
N LYS A 34 -13.78 7.20 -3.93
CA LYS A 34 -12.61 7.63 -3.14
C LYS A 34 -12.60 7.16 -1.68
N ASP A 35 -13.74 6.71 -1.17
CA ASP A 35 -13.90 6.22 0.20
C ASP A 35 -13.52 4.74 0.37
N GLY A 36 -13.03 4.08 -0.69
CA GLY A 36 -12.66 2.66 -0.67
C GLY A 36 -13.85 1.73 -0.91
N THR A 37 -15.01 2.25 -1.28
CA THR A 37 -16.19 1.46 -1.64
C THR A 37 -16.40 1.37 -3.16
N GLY A 38 -17.26 0.47 -3.60
CA GLY A 38 -17.60 0.33 -5.02
C GLY A 38 -16.68 -0.64 -5.77
N PRO A 39 -16.89 -0.81 -7.08
CA PRO A 39 -16.20 -1.83 -7.86
C PRO A 39 -14.72 -1.47 -8.12
N PRO A 40 -13.89 -2.46 -8.50
CA PRO A 40 -12.51 -2.22 -8.88
C PRO A 40 -12.38 -1.36 -10.15
N THR A 41 -11.52 -0.34 -10.10
CA THR A 41 -11.15 0.44 -11.27
C THR A 41 -10.10 -0.31 -12.09
N TYR A 42 -10.53 -1.07 -13.10
CA TYR A 42 -9.68 -1.98 -13.89
C TYR A 42 -8.27 -1.45 -14.22
N GLN A 43 -8.19 -0.33 -14.93
CA GLN A 43 -6.89 0.18 -15.42
C GLN A 43 -6.00 0.67 -14.28
N ILE A 44 -6.59 1.36 -13.29
CA ILE A 44 -5.84 1.90 -12.14
C ILE A 44 -5.32 0.72 -11.30
N THR A 45 -6.17 -0.26 -10.99
CA THR A 45 -5.77 -1.44 -10.23
C THR A 45 -4.65 -2.21 -10.94
N LYS A 46 -4.77 -2.42 -12.26
CA LYS A 46 -3.75 -3.11 -13.05
C LYS A 46 -2.40 -2.40 -13.03
N ASP A 47 -2.41 -1.08 -13.26
CA ASP A 47 -1.20 -0.26 -13.25
C ASP A 47 -0.57 -0.23 -11.85
N CYS A 48 -1.38 -0.07 -10.81
CA CYS A 48 -0.91 -0.03 -9.44
C CYS A 48 -0.37 -1.38 -8.98
N CYS A 49 -1.02 -2.48 -9.35
CA CYS A 49 -0.53 -3.83 -9.05
C CYS A 49 0.87 -4.06 -9.64
N ALA A 50 1.07 -3.70 -10.91
CA ALA A 50 2.37 -3.81 -11.55
C ALA A 50 3.43 -2.90 -10.90
N ALA A 51 3.04 -1.72 -10.42
CA ALA A 51 3.95 -0.76 -9.81
C ALA A 51 4.35 -1.13 -8.37
N THR A 52 3.53 -1.89 -7.65
CA THR A 52 3.71 -2.16 -6.21
C THR A 52 3.86 -3.64 -5.87
N ALA A 53 4.02 -4.50 -6.89
CA ALA A 53 4.41 -5.89 -6.72
C ALA A 53 5.80 -5.95 -6.06
N GLU A 54 5.88 -6.57 -4.88
CA GLU A 54 7.14 -6.81 -4.16
C GLU A 54 7.68 -8.22 -4.45
N HIS A 55 6.81 -9.15 -4.88
CA HIS A 55 7.17 -10.52 -5.21
C HIS A 55 6.76 -10.89 -6.65
N ARG A 56 7.50 -11.82 -7.25
CA ARG A 56 7.23 -12.34 -8.60
C ARG A 56 5.88 -13.06 -8.74
N SER A 57 5.32 -13.47 -7.61
CA SER A 57 4.04 -14.14 -7.48
C SER A 57 2.89 -13.17 -7.35
N THR A 58 3.15 -11.86 -7.23
CA THR A 58 2.12 -10.84 -7.25
C THR A 58 1.68 -10.60 -8.68
N PHE A 59 0.39 -10.70 -8.94
CA PHE A 59 -0.17 -10.53 -10.27
C PHE A 59 -1.52 -9.82 -10.21
N PHE A 60 -1.88 -9.20 -11.34
CA PHE A 60 -3.22 -8.69 -11.55
C PHE A 60 -4.12 -9.82 -12.06
N ASN A 61 -5.18 -10.14 -11.33
CA ASN A 61 -6.17 -11.12 -11.72
C ASN A 61 -7.19 -10.48 -12.67
N GLU A 62 -7.10 -10.85 -13.96
CA GLU A 62 -7.97 -10.33 -15.02
C GLU A 62 -9.45 -10.71 -14.84
N ALA A 63 -9.78 -11.72 -14.04
CA ALA A 63 -11.17 -12.15 -13.82
C ALA A 63 -11.86 -11.37 -12.70
N THR A 64 -11.14 -11.07 -11.61
CA THR A 64 -11.67 -10.34 -10.44
C THR A 64 -11.32 -8.85 -10.46
N HIS A 65 -10.42 -8.44 -11.35
CA HIS A 65 -9.84 -7.09 -11.42
C HIS A 65 -9.14 -6.67 -10.13
N THR A 66 -8.54 -7.64 -9.43
CA THR A 66 -7.82 -7.41 -8.17
C THR A 66 -6.33 -7.74 -8.32
N CYS A 67 -5.50 -7.06 -7.54
CA CYS A 67 -4.11 -7.43 -7.35
C CYS A 67 -4.04 -8.53 -6.29
N GLN A 68 -3.39 -9.65 -6.59
CA GLN A 68 -3.31 -10.80 -5.70
C GLN A 68 -1.86 -11.19 -5.47
N ASP A 69 -1.53 -11.62 -4.25
CA ASP A 69 -0.31 -12.40 -4.03
C ASP A 69 -0.55 -13.89 -4.32
N GLY A 70 0.48 -14.56 -4.85
CA GLY A 70 0.34 -15.94 -5.31
C GLY A 70 0.23 -16.93 -4.14
N PRO A 71 -0.48 -18.06 -4.33
CA PRO A 71 -0.64 -19.07 -3.31
C PRO A 71 0.72 -19.65 -2.88
N GLY A 72 0.99 -19.63 -1.57
CA GLY A 72 2.20 -20.17 -0.96
C GLY A 72 3.23 -19.12 -0.55
N ASP A 73 3.05 -17.86 -0.91
CA ASP A 73 3.82 -16.76 -0.35
C ASP A 73 3.14 -16.25 0.93
N THR A 74 3.93 -16.08 1.98
CA THR A 74 3.46 -15.61 3.28
C THR A 74 3.20 -14.10 3.19
N GLY A 75 2.05 -13.72 2.63
CA GLY A 75 1.38 -12.42 2.76
C GLY A 75 2.10 -11.20 2.18
N ASN A 76 3.35 -11.32 1.72
CA ASN A 76 4.23 -10.17 1.45
C ASN A 76 4.18 -9.61 0.02
N GLY A 77 3.29 -10.10 -0.84
CA GLY A 77 3.32 -9.78 -2.27
C GLY A 77 3.01 -8.32 -2.60
N ILE A 78 2.08 -7.70 -1.87
CA ILE A 78 1.56 -6.36 -2.18
C ILE A 78 2.01 -5.38 -1.10
N ASN A 79 2.74 -4.34 -1.50
CA ASN A 79 3.03 -3.21 -0.63
C ASN A 79 1.79 -2.32 -0.48
N LEU A 80 0.95 -2.58 0.52
CA LEU A 80 -0.33 -1.87 0.70
C LEU A 80 -0.15 -0.36 0.79
N GLY A 81 0.87 0.12 1.51
CA GLY A 81 1.13 1.57 1.63
C GLY A 81 1.41 2.22 0.27
N ARG A 82 2.22 1.58 -0.58
CA ARG A 82 2.47 2.05 -1.96
C ARG A 82 1.23 1.91 -2.83
N PHE A 83 0.46 0.83 -2.65
CA PHE A 83 -0.74 0.56 -3.44
C PHE A 83 -1.83 1.61 -3.17
N VAL A 84 -2.14 1.89 -1.90
CA VAL A 84 -3.10 2.94 -1.48
C VAL A 84 -2.69 4.31 -2.03
N ARG A 85 -1.40 4.66 -1.93
CA ARG A 85 -0.87 5.91 -2.51
C ARG A 85 -1.04 5.93 -4.03
N CYS A 86 -0.74 4.82 -4.71
CA CYS A 86 -0.89 4.71 -6.16
C CYS A 86 -2.33 4.94 -6.64
N CYS A 87 -3.32 4.39 -5.92
CA CYS A 87 -4.74 4.64 -6.18
C CYS A 87 -5.09 6.12 -5.94
N GLY A 88 -4.67 6.68 -4.80
CA GLY A 88 -4.96 8.07 -4.42
C GLY A 88 -4.36 9.10 -5.38
N ASP A 89 -3.12 8.90 -5.84
CA ASP A 89 -2.45 9.77 -6.82
C ASP A 89 -3.18 9.75 -8.19
N ARG A 90 -3.97 8.71 -8.46
CA ARG A 90 -4.83 8.58 -9.66
C ARG A 90 -6.28 8.98 -9.40
N GLY A 91 -6.60 9.47 -8.20
CA GLY A 91 -7.94 9.95 -7.83
C GLY A 91 -8.94 8.84 -7.48
N ALA A 92 -8.49 7.61 -7.25
CA ALA A 92 -9.32 6.48 -6.83
C ALA A 92 -9.27 6.26 -5.31
N GLY A 93 -10.21 5.47 -4.79
CA GLY A 93 -10.08 4.88 -3.45
C GLY A 93 -9.30 3.57 -3.50
N SER A 94 -9.20 2.88 -2.36
CA SER A 94 -8.50 1.60 -2.26
C SER A 94 -9.21 0.67 -1.28
N HIS A 95 -9.24 -0.61 -1.62
CA HIS A 95 -9.71 -1.70 -0.78
C HIS A 95 -8.65 -2.79 -0.72
N SER A 96 -8.54 -3.47 0.41
CA SER A 96 -7.59 -4.57 0.59
C SER A 96 -8.10 -5.56 1.63
N ASP A 97 -7.96 -6.84 1.33
CA ASP A 97 -8.32 -7.94 2.22
C ASP A 97 -7.06 -8.68 2.69
N GLY A 98 -6.99 -8.84 4.02
CA GLY A 98 -5.84 -9.39 4.74
C GLY A 98 -5.80 -10.90 4.77
#